data_AF-F4RPU0-F1
#
_entry.id   AF-F4RPU0-F1
#
_cell.length_a   1.000
_cell.length_b   1.000
_cell.length_c   1.000
_cell.angle_alpha   90.00
_cell.angle_beta   90.00
_cell.angle_gamma   90.00
#
_symmetry.space_group_name_H-M   'P 1'
#
loop_
_entity.id
_entity.type
_entity.pdbx_description
1 polymer ?
#
loop_
_entity_poly.entity_id
_entity_poly.type
_entity_poly.pdbx_seq_one_letter_code
_entity_poly.pdbx_strand_id
1 'polypeptide(L)'
;MQTREEQKNLLRLPQTIVLAETKAHDLAQELGTKLLAARDGNKTALIALQIAKSNLYEAKVGLVEQQRRAHLHTGTTDQAYNNQQHNKKKNLPQKKYRTYHRHVLKYNSQPRRRRRDMLCDPTYEELLSMAVTDGFWDLGGLSHPDEEWASNDHTREGIQLYLLLRAAKEEIKRIARETCQLIWWALEYQVKIDDVRRKLLLTEDYFLLMDDVGYWVGRRAEMDSRVL
;
A
#
# COMPACT_ATOMS: atom_id res chain seq x y z
N MET A 1 -22.07 -31.52 -2.45
CA MET A 1 -20.71 -31.99 -2.15
C MET A 1 -19.87 -31.86 -3.41
N GLN A 2 -18.98 -30.87 -3.48
CA GLN A 2 -18.07 -30.72 -4.63
C GLN A 2 -16.95 -31.75 -4.54
N THR A 3 -16.69 -32.45 -5.63
CA THR A 3 -15.77 -33.59 -5.71
C THR A 3 -14.31 -33.10 -5.64
N ARG A 4 -13.43 -33.91 -5.03
CA ARG A 4 -12.00 -33.61 -4.81
C ARG A 4 -11.24 -33.26 -6.11
N GLU A 5 -11.78 -33.64 -7.27
CA GLU A 5 -11.29 -33.30 -8.60
C GLU A 5 -11.66 -31.89 -9.04
N GLU A 6 -12.85 -31.39 -8.67
CA GLU A 6 -13.25 -30.00 -8.92
C GLU A 6 -12.36 -29.03 -8.13
N GLN A 7 -12.01 -29.38 -6.88
CA GLN A 7 -11.03 -28.62 -6.09
C GLN A 7 -9.63 -28.64 -6.72
N LYS A 8 -9.19 -29.76 -7.31
CA LYS A 8 -7.91 -29.84 -8.02
C LYS A 8 -7.89 -29.02 -9.31
N ASN A 9 -9.04 -28.93 -10.00
CA ASN A 9 -9.19 -28.08 -11.19
C ASN A 9 -9.24 -26.59 -10.83
N LEU A 10 -9.82 -26.22 -9.69
CA LEU A 10 -9.80 -24.83 -9.18
C LEU A 10 -8.40 -24.37 -8.74
N LEU A 11 -7.53 -25.31 -8.34
CA LEU A 11 -6.12 -25.05 -8.00
C LEU A 11 -5.19 -25.03 -9.23
N ARG A 12 -5.65 -25.48 -10.40
CA ARG A 12 -4.90 -25.30 -11.65
C ARG A 12 -5.18 -23.90 -12.16
N LEU A 13 -4.12 -23.10 -12.33
CA LEU A 13 -4.21 -21.85 -13.09
C LEU A 13 -4.90 -22.18 -14.43
N PRO A 14 -5.99 -21.49 -14.78
CA PRO A 14 -6.66 -21.67 -16.06
C PRO A 14 -5.60 -21.64 -17.16
N GLN A 15 -5.56 -22.66 -18.01
CA GLN A 15 -4.54 -22.79 -19.06
C GLN A 15 -4.45 -21.52 -19.94
N THR A 16 -5.54 -20.76 -20.04
CA THR A 16 -5.61 -19.47 -20.69
C THR A 16 -4.71 -18.40 -20.06
N ILE A 17 -4.54 -18.40 -18.74
CA ILE A 17 -3.63 -17.48 -18.03
C ILE A 17 -2.18 -17.88 -18.29
N VAL A 18 -1.86 -19.16 -18.19
CA VAL A 18 -0.50 -19.66 -18.48
C VAL A 18 -0.12 -19.35 -19.94
N LEU A 19 -1.04 -19.52 -20.88
CA LEU A 19 -0.83 -19.15 -22.29
C LEU A 19 -0.68 -17.63 -22.51
N ALA A 20 -1.36 -16.81 -21.71
CA ALA A 20 -1.21 -15.36 -21.77
C ALA A 20 0.14 -14.92 -21.20
N GLU A 21 0.58 -15.53 -20.10
CA GLU A 21 1.88 -15.29 -19.47
C GLU A 21 3.03 -15.70 -20.38
N THR A 22 2.95 -16.87 -21.03
CA THR A 22 3.99 -17.30 -21.99
C THR A 22 4.06 -16.37 -23.19
N LYS A 23 2.91 -16.00 -23.78
CA LYS A 23 2.87 -15.04 -24.89
C LYS A 23 3.41 -13.66 -24.49
N ALA A 24 3.10 -13.18 -23.28
CA ALA A 24 3.64 -11.93 -22.78
C ALA A 24 5.18 -12.01 -22.60
N HIS A 25 5.69 -13.14 -22.13
CA HIS A 25 7.11 -13.40 -21.99
C HIS A 25 7.83 -13.43 -23.35
N ASP A 26 7.28 -14.16 -24.32
CA ASP A 26 7.84 -14.28 -25.67
C ASP A 26 7.86 -12.92 -26.39
N LEU A 27 6.76 -12.15 -26.29
CA LEU A 27 6.69 -10.79 -26.84
C LEU A 27 7.70 -9.85 -26.17
N ALA A 28 7.88 -9.94 -24.85
CA ALA A 28 8.88 -9.15 -24.14
C ALA A 28 10.30 -9.48 -24.60
N GLN A 29 10.59 -10.76 -24.88
CA GLN A 29 11.89 -11.21 -25.38
C GLN A 29 12.14 -10.75 -26.83
N GLU A 30 11.14 -10.83 -27.70
CA GLU A 30 11.21 -10.31 -29.07
C GLU A 30 11.38 -8.79 -29.11
N LEU A 31 10.64 -8.05 -28.28
CA LEU A 31 10.76 -6.59 -28.20
C LEU A 31 12.11 -6.19 -27.61
N GLY A 32 12.58 -6.89 -26.59
CA GLY A 32 13.91 -6.67 -26.00
C GLY A 32 15.03 -6.87 -27.02
N THR A 33 14.97 -7.93 -27.82
CA THR A 33 15.98 -8.19 -28.88
C THR A 33 15.90 -7.19 -30.04
N LYS A 34 14.70 -6.81 -30.49
CA LYS A 34 14.51 -5.78 -31.53
C LYS A 34 14.95 -4.39 -31.08
N LEU A 35 14.71 -4.00 -29.82
CA LEU A 35 15.20 -2.73 -29.26
C LEU A 35 16.72 -2.69 -29.10
N LEU A 36 17.35 -3.84 -28.84
CA LEU A 36 18.81 -3.95 -28.82
C LEU A 36 19.43 -3.88 -30.23
N ALA A 37 18.70 -4.36 -31.25
CA ALA A 37 19.15 -4.38 -32.64
C ALA A 37 18.92 -3.05 -33.39
N ALA A 38 17.85 -2.30 -33.08
CA ALA A 38 17.56 -0.98 -33.64
C ALA A 38 18.37 0.13 -32.93
N ARG A 39 19.71 0.05 -33.03
CA ARG A 39 20.61 0.83 -32.19
C ARG A 39 20.84 2.25 -32.70
N ASP A 40 19.92 3.16 -32.38
CA ASP A 40 20.27 4.58 -32.29
C ASP A 40 21.15 4.78 -31.03
N GLY A 41 22.37 5.30 -31.21
CA GLY A 41 23.29 5.58 -30.09
C GLY A 41 22.68 6.50 -29.01
N ASN A 42 21.66 7.28 -29.38
CA ASN A 42 20.92 8.16 -28.47
C ASN A 42 19.91 7.41 -27.60
N LYS A 43 19.12 6.48 -28.16
CA LYS A 43 18.12 5.70 -27.42
C LYS A 43 18.79 4.80 -26.38
N THR A 44 19.91 4.20 -26.74
CA THR A 44 20.71 3.40 -25.80
C THR A 44 21.29 4.22 -24.64
N ALA A 45 21.66 5.48 -24.87
CA ALA A 45 22.10 6.39 -23.80
C ALA A 45 20.95 6.76 -22.85
N LEU A 46 19.76 7.03 -23.40
CA LEU A 46 18.55 7.32 -22.61
C LEU A 46 18.12 6.13 -21.75
N ILE A 47 18.11 4.92 -22.31
CA ILE A 47 17.79 3.69 -21.57
C ILE A 47 18.80 3.47 -20.42
N ALA A 48 20.10 3.64 -20.67
CA ALA A 48 21.11 3.51 -19.63
C ALA A 48 20.92 4.56 -18.50
N LEU A 49 20.52 5.77 -18.86
CA LEU A 49 20.25 6.86 -17.91
C LEU A 49 18.98 6.59 -17.10
N GLN A 50 17.93 6.06 -17.74
CA GLN A 50 16.71 5.59 -17.09
C GLN A 50 17.01 4.49 -16.06
N ILE A 51 17.80 3.48 -16.44
CA ILE A 51 18.22 2.40 -15.53
C ILE A 51 19.02 2.97 -14.36
N ALA A 52 19.98 3.86 -14.63
CA ALA A 52 20.80 4.49 -13.58
C ALA A 52 19.95 5.33 -12.61
N LYS A 53 18.97 6.08 -13.14
CA LYS A 53 18.03 6.88 -12.35
C LYS A 53 17.09 6.03 -11.52
N SER A 54 16.56 4.93 -12.07
CA SER A 54 15.74 3.96 -11.31
C SER A 54 16.53 3.34 -10.16
N ASN A 55 17.76 2.89 -10.43
CA ASN A 55 18.67 2.38 -9.41
C ASN A 55 18.97 3.40 -8.29
N LEU A 56 19.04 4.69 -8.64
CA LEU A 56 19.27 5.78 -7.70
C LEU A 56 18.03 6.03 -6.84
N TYR A 57 16.83 6.00 -7.45
CA TYR A 57 15.56 6.09 -6.77
C TYR A 57 15.40 4.96 -5.74
N GLU A 58 15.63 3.71 -6.14
CA GLU A 58 15.58 2.55 -5.24
C GLU A 58 16.54 2.69 -4.05
N ALA A 59 17.76 3.18 -4.30
CA ALA A 59 18.73 3.41 -3.24
C ALA A 59 18.27 4.50 -2.26
N LYS A 60 17.64 5.58 -2.75
CA LYS A 60 17.08 6.65 -1.93
C LYS A 60 15.91 6.17 -1.09
N VAL A 61 14.92 5.51 -1.72
CA VAL A 61 13.77 4.91 -1.00
C VAL A 61 14.26 3.93 0.04
N GLY A 62 15.26 3.12 -0.28
CA GLY A 62 15.88 2.18 0.66
C GLY A 62 16.50 2.84 1.90
N LEU A 63 16.98 4.08 1.78
CA LEU A 63 17.50 4.89 2.89
C LEU A 63 16.35 5.50 3.70
N VAL A 64 15.35 6.08 3.04
CA VAL A 64 14.17 6.68 3.69
C VAL A 64 13.39 5.63 4.49
N GLU A 65 13.09 4.48 3.90
CA GLU A 65 12.42 3.38 4.60
C GLU A 65 13.23 2.86 5.78
N GLN A 66 14.56 2.86 5.66
CA GLN A 66 15.41 2.45 6.74
C GLN A 66 15.39 3.44 7.91
N GLN A 67 15.45 4.74 7.65
CA GLN A 67 15.30 5.75 8.68
C GLN A 67 13.95 5.60 9.39
N ARG A 68 12.87 5.41 8.62
CA ARG A 68 11.53 5.16 9.16
C ARG A 68 11.48 3.92 10.05
N ARG A 69 12.08 2.80 9.63
CA ARG A 69 12.17 1.58 10.44
C ARG A 69 13.00 1.77 11.71
N ALA A 70 14.07 2.53 11.65
CA ALA A 70 14.89 2.84 12.82
C ALA A 70 14.10 3.65 13.87
N HIS A 71 13.28 4.61 13.43
CA HIS A 71 12.39 5.36 14.34
C HIS A 71 11.31 4.48 14.98
N LEU A 72 10.78 3.48 14.25
CA LEU A 72 9.76 2.56 14.77
C LEU A 72 10.35 1.47 15.68
N HIS A 73 11.56 1.01 15.40
CA HIS A 73 12.23 -0.07 16.14
C HIS A 73 13.39 0.48 16.97
N THR A 74 13.04 1.19 18.05
CA THR A 74 13.99 1.80 19.02
C THR A 74 14.41 0.83 20.14
N GLY A 75 13.88 -0.41 20.16
CA GLY A 75 14.22 -1.42 21.17
C GLY A 75 15.65 -1.95 21.05
N THR A 76 16.32 -2.19 22.17
CA THR A 76 17.74 -2.62 22.27
C THR A 76 18.04 -3.95 21.55
N THR A 77 17.06 -4.84 21.43
CA THR A 77 17.20 -6.16 20.80
C THR A 77 17.53 -6.08 19.30
N ASP A 78 17.01 -5.08 18.59
CA ASP A 78 17.13 -4.99 17.11
C ASP A 78 18.14 -3.94 16.63
N GLN A 79 18.78 -3.20 17.56
CA GLN A 79 19.70 -2.11 17.23
C GLN A 79 20.92 -2.57 16.43
N ALA A 80 21.51 -3.72 16.77
CA ALA A 80 22.68 -4.25 16.07
C ALA A 80 22.37 -4.59 14.60
N TYR A 81 21.22 -5.22 14.34
CA TYR A 81 20.76 -5.54 12.99
C TYR A 81 20.47 -4.27 12.19
N ASN A 82 19.71 -3.33 12.77
CA ASN A 82 19.38 -2.06 12.12
C ASN A 82 20.62 -1.23 11.79
N ASN A 83 21.62 -1.19 12.68
CA ASN A 83 22.89 -0.52 12.47
C ASN A 83 23.72 -1.18 11.35
N GLN A 84 23.75 -2.52 11.29
CA GLN A 84 24.40 -3.22 10.18
C GLN A 84 23.74 -2.91 8.83
N GLN A 85 22.40 -2.91 8.78
CA GLN A 85 21.66 -2.51 7.58
C GLN A 85 21.97 -1.05 7.22
N HIS A 86 22.09 -0.17 8.21
CA HIS A 86 22.28 1.27 8.00
C HIS A 86 23.63 1.53 7.37
N ASN A 87 24.67 0.87 7.89
CA ASN A 87 26.02 0.96 7.35
C ASN A 87 26.13 0.44 5.91
N LYS A 88 25.35 -0.61 5.57
CA LYS A 88 25.28 -1.11 4.19
C LYS A 88 24.62 -0.12 3.22
N LYS A 89 23.56 0.56 3.66
CA LYS A 89 22.76 1.43 2.78
C LYS A 89 23.24 2.88 2.73
N LYS A 90 23.95 3.37 3.76
CA LYS A 90 24.41 4.78 3.84
C LYS A 90 25.21 5.24 2.61
N ASN A 91 26.10 4.40 2.10
CA ASN A 91 27.00 4.76 0.99
C ASN A 91 26.47 4.35 -0.39
N LEU A 92 25.35 3.62 -0.44
CA LEU A 92 24.80 3.10 -1.70
C LEU A 92 24.25 4.22 -2.61
N PRO A 93 23.48 5.21 -2.11
CA PRO A 93 22.99 6.32 -2.93
C PRO A 93 24.12 7.11 -3.57
N GLN A 94 25.22 7.36 -2.85
CA GLN A 94 26.36 8.09 -3.38
C GLN A 94 27.03 7.35 -4.55
N LYS A 95 27.18 6.03 -4.44
CA LYS A 95 27.71 5.19 -5.53
C LYS A 95 26.79 5.22 -6.75
N LYS A 96 25.48 5.08 -6.56
CA LYS A 96 24.49 5.12 -7.65
C LYS A 96 24.40 6.50 -8.29
N TYR A 97 24.52 7.57 -7.49
CA TYR A 97 24.57 8.95 -7.95
C TYR A 97 25.75 9.19 -8.89
N ARG A 98 26.96 8.74 -8.52
CA ARG A 98 28.15 8.87 -9.39
C ARG A 98 27.95 8.21 -10.76
N THR A 99 27.27 7.06 -10.79
CA THR A 99 26.93 6.38 -12.05
C THR A 99 25.93 7.21 -12.86
N TYR A 100 24.84 7.66 -12.24
CA TYR A 100 23.85 8.54 -12.87
C TYR A 100 24.49 9.82 -13.43
N HIS A 101 25.23 10.55 -12.60
CA HIS A 101 25.94 11.78 -12.95
C HIS A 101 26.88 11.58 -14.15
N ARG A 102 27.64 10.47 -14.19
CA ARG A 102 28.48 10.13 -15.34
C ARG A 102 27.67 9.95 -16.63
N HIS A 103 26.50 9.31 -16.54
CA HIS A 103 25.62 9.14 -17.70
C HIS A 103 25.02 10.47 -18.16
N VAL A 104 24.61 11.34 -17.23
CA VAL A 104 24.09 12.69 -17.53
C VAL A 104 25.15 13.55 -18.19
N LEU A 105 26.36 13.62 -17.63
CA LEU A 105 27.48 14.36 -18.22
C LEU A 105 27.82 13.86 -19.63
N LYS A 106 27.84 12.53 -19.84
CA LYS A 106 28.08 11.94 -21.16
C LYS A 106 26.96 12.27 -22.15
N TYR A 107 25.72 12.34 -21.68
CA TYR A 107 24.56 12.68 -22.51
C TYR A 107 24.56 14.17 -22.89
N ASN A 108 24.86 15.04 -21.91
CA ASN A 108 24.87 16.50 -22.06
C ASN A 108 26.10 17.02 -22.82
N SER A 109 27.24 16.31 -22.80
CA SER A 109 28.45 16.71 -23.54
C SER A 109 28.38 16.50 -25.05
N GLN A 110 27.28 15.92 -25.55
CA GLN A 110 27.11 15.67 -26.98
C GLN A 110 26.75 16.98 -27.72
N PRO A 111 27.57 17.42 -28.70
CA PRO A 111 27.48 18.76 -29.30
C PRO A 111 26.21 18.99 -30.14
N ARG A 112 25.40 17.96 -30.37
CA ARG A 112 24.15 18.03 -31.16
C ARG A 112 22.90 18.33 -30.31
N ARG A 113 23.01 18.46 -28.98
CA ARG A 113 21.85 18.65 -28.10
C ARG A 113 21.47 20.11 -27.98
N ARG A 114 20.18 20.42 -28.13
CA ARG A 114 19.68 21.77 -27.84
C ARG A 114 19.60 21.94 -26.32
N ARG A 115 19.71 23.18 -25.84
CA ARG A 115 19.62 23.47 -24.39
C ARG A 115 18.33 22.96 -23.73
N ARG A 116 17.22 22.86 -24.49
CA ARG A 116 15.95 22.33 -23.99
C ARG A 116 15.98 20.81 -23.77
N ASP A 117 16.92 20.11 -24.40
CA ASP A 117 17.07 18.65 -24.30
C ASP A 117 18.15 18.25 -23.28
N MET A 118 18.72 19.23 -22.56
CA MET A 118 19.70 18.95 -21.52
C MET A 118 19.00 18.38 -20.30
N LEU A 119 19.52 17.26 -19.82
CA LEU A 119 19.01 16.64 -18.61
C LEU A 119 19.50 17.41 -17.38
N CYS A 120 18.60 17.59 -16.43
CA CYS A 120 18.91 18.16 -15.12
C CYS A 120 19.95 17.28 -14.41
N ASP A 121 20.96 17.91 -13.81
CA ASP A 121 22.05 17.27 -13.08
C ASP A 121 22.17 17.87 -11.67
N PRO A 122 21.26 17.51 -10.74
CA PRO A 122 21.28 18.05 -9.39
C PRO A 122 22.52 17.58 -8.64
N THR A 123 23.00 18.40 -7.71
CA THR A 123 24.10 18.03 -6.81
C THR A 123 23.64 16.88 -5.89
N TYR A 124 24.58 16.07 -5.40
CA TYR A 124 24.26 14.96 -4.51
C TYR A 124 23.47 15.41 -3.26
N GLU A 125 23.82 16.57 -2.70
CA GLU A 125 23.13 17.14 -1.53
C GLU A 125 21.69 17.55 -1.84
N GLU A 126 21.47 18.23 -2.96
CA GLU A 126 20.14 18.60 -3.46
C GLU A 126 19.29 17.33 -3.66
N LEU A 127 19.86 16.30 -4.27
CA LEU A 127 19.17 15.03 -4.53
C LEU A 127 18.76 14.31 -3.25
N LEU A 128 19.56 14.39 -2.18
CA LEU A 128 19.20 13.85 -0.88
C LEU A 128 18.07 14.65 -0.23
N SER A 129 18.04 15.97 -0.43
CA SER A 129 17.02 16.85 0.16
C SER A 129 15.65 16.76 -0.55
N MET A 130 15.62 16.38 -1.83
CA MET A 130 14.37 16.23 -2.60
C MET A 130 13.42 15.24 -1.93
N ALA A 131 12.11 15.43 -2.07
CA ALA A 131 11.15 14.40 -1.69
C ALA A 131 11.28 13.16 -2.60
N VAL A 132 10.75 12.01 -2.16
CA VAL A 132 10.61 10.81 -3.02
C VAL A 132 9.54 11.04 -4.09
N THR A 133 8.56 11.90 -3.80
CA THR A 133 7.49 12.31 -4.71
C THR A 133 7.88 13.45 -5.65
N ASP A 134 9.13 13.90 -5.60
CA ASP A 134 9.62 15.00 -6.43
C ASP A 134 9.54 14.62 -7.93
N GLY A 135 9.17 15.60 -8.78
CA GLY A 135 9.05 15.41 -10.22
C GLY A 135 10.35 14.99 -10.90
N PHE A 136 11.51 15.28 -10.29
CA PHE A 136 12.80 14.75 -10.71
C PHE A 136 12.78 13.23 -10.81
N TRP A 137 12.08 12.50 -9.95
CA TRP A 137 12.09 11.02 -9.96
C TRP A 137 11.28 10.42 -11.11
N ASP A 138 10.51 11.23 -11.84
CA ASP A 138 9.73 10.74 -12.97
C ASP A 138 10.64 10.26 -14.12
N LEU A 139 10.36 9.06 -14.62
CA LEU A 139 11.08 8.43 -15.73
C LEU A 139 10.39 8.68 -17.08
N GLY A 140 9.19 9.28 -17.09
CA GLY A 140 8.38 9.51 -18.29
C GLY A 140 9.17 10.24 -19.38
N GLY A 141 9.77 11.38 -19.05
CA GLY A 141 10.55 12.19 -19.99
C GLY A 141 11.83 11.52 -20.54
N LEU A 142 12.29 10.41 -19.93
CA LEU A 142 13.40 9.61 -20.45
C LEU A 142 12.93 8.45 -21.34
N SER A 143 11.74 7.90 -21.06
CA SER A 143 11.19 6.74 -21.76
C SER A 143 10.46 7.14 -23.04
N HIS A 144 9.70 8.23 -22.98
CA HIS A 144 8.79 8.68 -24.04
C HIS A 144 8.94 10.20 -24.28
N PRO A 145 10.11 10.68 -24.74
CA PRO A 145 10.37 12.11 -24.89
C PRO A 145 9.42 12.82 -25.86
N ASP A 146 8.90 12.09 -26.85
CA ASP A 146 8.03 12.64 -27.89
C ASP A 146 6.54 12.70 -27.47
N GLU A 147 6.19 12.05 -26.36
CA GLU A 147 4.80 11.95 -25.90
C GLU A 147 4.43 13.13 -24.97
N GLU A 148 3.26 13.73 -25.20
CA GLU A 148 2.82 14.89 -24.44
C GLU A 148 2.60 14.59 -22.95
N TRP A 149 2.15 13.38 -22.61
CA TRP A 149 1.96 12.97 -21.21
C TRP A 149 3.27 12.78 -20.44
N ALA A 150 4.41 12.75 -21.12
CA ALA A 150 5.74 12.60 -20.51
C ALA A 150 6.51 13.93 -20.47
N SER A 151 6.28 14.81 -21.44
CA SER A 151 7.04 16.06 -21.62
C SER A 151 6.27 17.33 -21.23
N ASN A 152 4.93 17.33 -21.29
CA ASN A 152 4.11 18.50 -20.95
C ASN A 152 3.58 18.41 -19.51
N ASP A 153 4.01 19.36 -18.67
CA ASP A 153 3.61 19.40 -17.26
C ASP A 153 2.10 19.61 -17.07
N HIS A 154 1.44 20.40 -17.93
CA HIS A 154 -0.01 20.60 -17.85
C HIS A 154 -0.80 19.32 -18.16
N THR A 155 -0.33 18.53 -19.14
CA THR A 155 -0.95 17.24 -19.47
C THR A 155 -0.77 16.25 -18.32
N ARG A 156 0.43 16.21 -17.72
CA ARG A 156 0.73 15.37 -16.54
C ARG A 156 -0.13 15.75 -15.34
N GLU A 157 -0.21 17.04 -15.04
CA GLU A 157 -1.04 17.57 -13.96
C GLU A 157 -2.52 17.24 -14.19
N GLY A 158 -3.03 17.44 -15.41
CA GLY A 158 -4.40 17.07 -15.78
C GLY A 158 -4.71 15.59 -15.57
N ILE A 159 -3.79 14.70 -15.96
CA ILE A 159 -3.91 13.25 -15.72
C ILE A 159 -3.93 12.96 -14.22
N GLN A 160 -3.03 13.55 -13.44
CA GLN A 160 -2.97 13.35 -11.99
C GLN A 160 -4.26 13.83 -11.30
N LEU A 161 -4.75 15.02 -11.66
CA LEU A 161 -6.01 15.57 -11.15
C LEU A 161 -7.20 14.67 -11.48
N TYR A 162 -7.26 14.15 -12.70
CA TYR A 162 -8.31 13.20 -13.09
C TYR A 162 -8.27 11.90 -12.27
N LEU A 163 -7.08 11.33 -12.09
CA LEU A 163 -6.89 10.12 -11.27
C LEU A 163 -7.27 10.35 -9.81
N LEU A 164 -6.89 11.50 -9.24
CA LEU A 164 -7.26 11.90 -7.88
C LEU A 164 -8.77 12.05 -7.74
N LEU A 165 -9.41 12.73 -8.69
CA LEU A 165 -10.87 12.89 -8.72
C LEU A 165 -11.58 11.53 -8.78
N ARG A 166 -11.09 10.61 -9.63
CA ARG A 166 -11.64 9.26 -9.74
C ARG A 166 -11.47 8.48 -8.43
N ALA A 167 -10.27 8.53 -7.83
CA ALA A 167 -9.99 7.87 -6.56
C ALA A 167 -10.88 8.41 -5.44
N ALA A 168 -11.02 9.73 -5.32
CA ALA A 168 -11.89 10.36 -4.33
C ALA A 168 -13.36 9.92 -4.48
N LYS A 169 -13.86 9.84 -5.72
CA LYS A 169 -15.22 9.34 -5.98
C LYS A 169 -15.42 7.89 -5.53
N GLU A 170 -14.44 7.02 -5.76
CA GLU A 170 -14.52 5.64 -5.30
C GLU A 170 -14.38 5.52 -3.78
N GLU A 171 -13.56 6.36 -3.16
CA GLU A 171 -13.39 6.39 -1.70
C GLU A 171 -14.67 6.83 -0.99
N ILE A 172 -15.38 7.84 -1.51
CA ILE A 172 -16.69 8.23 -0.97
C ILE A 172 -17.68 7.07 -1.02
N LYS A 173 -17.75 6.33 -2.14
CA LYS A 173 -18.62 5.15 -2.25
C LYS A 173 -18.22 4.05 -1.26
N ARG A 174 -16.93 3.88 -1.02
CA ARG A 174 -16.42 2.93 -0.04
C ARG A 174 -16.82 3.32 1.39
N ILE A 175 -16.55 4.57 1.78
CA ILE A 175 -16.93 5.09 3.10
C ILE A 175 -18.44 4.96 3.32
N ALA A 176 -19.26 5.27 2.31
CA ALA A 176 -20.71 5.11 2.41
C ALA A 176 -21.12 3.66 2.71
N ARG A 177 -20.52 2.67 2.02
CA ARG A 177 -20.78 1.25 2.28
C ARG A 177 -20.35 0.84 3.69
N GLU A 178 -19.16 1.24 4.11
CA GLU A 178 -18.62 0.93 5.44
C GLU A 178 -19.48 1.58 6.55
N THR A 179 -19.98 2.79 6.32
CA THR A 179 -20.87 3.49 7.26
C THR A 179 -22.21 2.77 7.39
N CYS A 180 -22.84 2.39 6.28
CA CYS A 180 -24.08 1.61 6.31
C CYS A 180 -23.91 0.27 7.02
N GLN A 181 -22.78 -0.41 6.79
CA GLN A 181 -22.46 -1.66 7.47
C GLN A 181 -22.28 -1.46 8.98
N LEU A 182 -21.60 -0.39 9.38
CA LEU A 182 -21.41 -0.06 10.80
C LEU A 182 -22.75 0.25 11.49
N ILE A 183 -23.65 0.99 10.84
CA ILE A 183 -25.01 1.25 11.35
C ILE A 183 -25.78 -0.07 11.52
N TRP A 184 -25.71 -0.96 10.53
CA TRP A 184 -26.37 -2.26 10.60
C TRP A 184 -25.86 -3.09 11.78
N TRP A 185 -24.54 -3.14 11.98
CA TRP A 185 -23.93 -3.78 13.14
C TRP A 185 -24.35 -3.14 14.47
N ALA A 186 -24.45 -1.81 14.52
CA ALA A 186 -24.89 -1.10 15.71
C ALA A 186 -26.34 -1.45 16.07
N LEU A 187 -27.24 -1.53 15.08
CA LEU A 187 -28.62 -1.95 15.28
C LEU A 187 -28.70 -3.41 15.76
N GLU A 188 -27.94 -4.32 15.14
CA GLU A 188 -27.87 -5.71 15.57
C GLU A 188 -27.35 -5.83 17.01
N TYR A 189 -26.36 -5.02 17.38
CA TYR A 189 -25.82 -4.97 18.73
C TYR A 189 -26.82 -4.42 19.74
N GLN A 190 -27.57 -3.37 19.37
CA GLN A 190 -28.63 -2.81 20.21
C GLN A 190 -29.71 -3.86 20.52
N VAL A 191 -30.14 -4.63 19.52
CA VAL A 191 -31.10 -5.73 19.71
C VAL A 191 -30.58 -6.77 20.70
N LYS A 192 -29.28 -7.11 20.63
CA LYS A 192 -28.65 -8.05 21.58
C LYS A 192 -28.62 -7.48 23.01
N ILE A 193 -28.32 -6.20 23.18
CA ILE A 193 -28.36 -5.53 24.49
C ILE A 193 -29.77 -5.53 25.05
N ASP A 194 -30.77 -5.17 24.24
CA ASP A 194 -32.17 -5.14 24.69
C ASP A 194 -32.67 -6.52 25.08
N ASP A 195 -32.22 -7.58 24.40
CA ASP A 195 -32.51 -8.96 24.78
C ASP A 195 -31.90 -9.35 26.13
N VAL A 196 -30.62 -9.01 26.35
CA VAL A 196 -29.95 -9.22 27.65
C VAL A 196 -30.66 -8.44 28.76
N ARG A 197 -31.02 -7.17 28.50
CA ARG A 197 -31.75 -6.32 29.45
C ARG A 197 -33.11 -6.93 29.83
N ARG A 198 -33.88 -7.41 28.85
CA ARG A 198 -35.17 -8.09 29.12
C ARG A 198 -34.99 -9.34 29.98
N LYS A 199 -33.98 -10.16 29.68
CA LYS A 199 -33.67 -11.36 30.49
C LYS A 199 -33.30 -11.01 31.93
N LEU A 200 -32.49 -9.98 32.14
CA LEU A 200 -32.12 -9.52 33.48
C LEU A 200 -33.33 -9.02 34.28
N LEU A 201 -34.19 -8.19 33.67
CA LEU A 201 -35.39 -7.68 34.32
C LEU A 201 -36.36 -8.80 34.72
N LEU A 202 -36.55 -9.81 33.84
CA LEU A 202 -37.34 -10.99 34.19
C LEU A 202 -36.72 -11.75 35.38
N THR A 203 -35.40 -11.80 35.50
CA THR A 203 -34.71 -12.53 36.58
C THR A 203 -34.78 -11.77 37.92
N GLU A 204 -34.74 -10.44 37.91
CA GLU A 204 -34.94 -9.60 39.11
C GLU A 204 -36.40 -9.66 39.61
N ASP A 205 -37.39 -9.71 38.71
CA ASP A 205 -38.80 -9.88 39.09
C ASP A 205 -39.05 -11.24 39.78
N TYR A 206 -38.36 -12.32 39.36
CA TYR A 206 -38.41 -13.62 40.06
C TYR A 206 -37.71 -13.60 41.43
N PHE A 207 -36.68 -12.77 41.61
CA PHE A 207 -35.99 -12.62 42.90
C PHE A 207 -36.84 -11.84 43.91
N LEU A 208 -37.52 -10.77 43.46
CA LEU A 208 -38.48 -10.01 44.28
C LEU A 208 -39.75 -10.80 44.63
N LEU A 209 -40.24 -11.65 43.72
CA LEU A 209 -41.34 -12.59 44.01
C LEU A 209 -40.92 -13.73 44.97
N MET A 210 -39.65 -14.11 45.00
CA MET A 210 -39.14 -15.13 45.94
C MET A 210 -38.88 -14.56 47.34
N ASP A 211 -38.52 -13.27 47.47
CA ASP A 211 -38.37 -12.61 48.77
C ASP A 211 -39.74 -12.38 49.47
N ASP A 212 -40.82 -12.16 48.72
CA ASP A 212 -42.19 -12.05 49.29
C ASP A 212 -42.81 -13.40 49.70
N VAL A 213 -42.37 -14.52 49.09
CA VAL A 213 -42.81 -15.88 49.48
C VAL A 213 -42.09 -16.37 50.75
N GLY A 214 -40.93 -15.81 51.08
CA GLY A 214 -40.21 -16.08 52.33
C GLY A 214 -40.89 -15.57 53.60
N TYR A 215 -41.81 -14.60 53.49
CA TYR A 215 -42.48 -13.99 54.65
C TYR A 215 -43.81 -14.65 55.08
N TRP A 216 -44.31 -15.63 54.32
CA TRP A 216 -45.60 -16.29 54.60
C TRP A 216 -45.51 -17.71 55.16
N VAL A 217 -44.32 -18.31 55.27
CA VAL A 217 -44.15 -19.64 55.90
C VAL A 217 -43.92 -19.54 57.41
N GLY A 218 -43.55 -18.37 57.95
CA GLY A 218 -43.29 -18.18 59.38
C GLY A 218 -44.51 -17.90 60.27
N ARG A 219 -45.67 -17.52 59.73
CA ARG A 219 -46.84 -17.10 60.55
C ARG A 219 -47.98 -18.12 60.66
N ARG A 220 -47.91 -19.28 60.00
CA ARG A 220 -48.90 -20.35 60.18
C ARG A 220 -48.53 -21.33 61.31
N ALA A 221 -47.31 -21.28 61.84
CA ALA A 221 -46.89 -22.13 62.95
C ALA A 221 -47.17 -21.53 64.35
N GLU A 222 -47.52 -20.25 64.45
CA GLU A 222 -47.71 -19.55 65.74
C GLU A 222 -49.17 -19.36 66.15
N MET A 223 -50.13 -19.80 65.32
CA MET A 223 -51.57 -19.65 65.59
C MET A 223 -52.27 -20.96 66.00
N ASP A 224 -51.64 -22.11 65.80
CA ASP A 224 -52.19 -23.44 66.17
C ASP A 224 -51.64 -24.00 67.51
N SER A 225 -50.87 -23.21 68.28
CA SER A 225 -50.37 -23.59 69.62
C SER A 225 -51.04 -22.84 70.78
N ARG A 226 -52.15 -22.13 70.53
CA ARG A 226 -52.89 -21.40 71.58
C ARG A 226 -54.40 -21.65 71.66
N VAL A 227 -54.92 -22.67 71.00
CA VAL A 227 -56.29 -23.13 71.25
C VAL A 227 -56.32 -24.65 71.35
N LEU A 228 -56.33 -25.09 72.62
CA LEU A 228 -56.73 -26.41 73.16
C LEU A 228 -55.77 -27.59 72.98
#